data_AF-A0A1I5S9E1-F1
#
_entry.id   AF-A0A1I5S9E1-F1
#
_cell.length_a   1.000
_cell.length_b   1.000
_cell.length_c   1.000
_cell.angle_alpha   90.00
_cell.angle_beta   90.00
_cell.angle_gamma   90.00
#
_symmetry.space_group_name_H-M   'P 1'
#
loop_
_entity.id
_entity.type
_entity.pdbx_description
1 polymer ?
#
loop_
_entity_poly.entity_id
_entity_poly.type
_entity_poly.pdbx_seq_one_letter_code
_entity_poly.pdbx_strand_id
1 'polypeptide(L)'
;MTTRTEAEVRSQIREIVLELAPGSPEETSTDPMLVEELEYHSLALLELAFALEDEFDLPPIDEASVQTIKTARDIEDYVLSQLGKAGSGVPAEPAPAE
;
A
#
# COMPACT_ATOMS: atom_id res chain seq x y z
N MET A 1 6.85 -22.05 8.82
CA MET A 1 6.53 -20.87 7.99
C MET A 1 5.03 -20.75 7.99
N THR A 2 4.49 -19.81 8.76
CA THR A 2 3.05 -19.57 8.82
C THR A 2 2.65 -18.89 7.52
N THR A 3 1.92 -19.61 6.67
CA THR A 3 1.29 -19.03 5.48
C THR A 3 0.27 -18.00 5.94
N ARG A 4 0.58 -16.71 5.80
CA ARG A 4 -0.36 -15.64 6.13
C ARG A 4 -1.53 -15.68 5.16
N THR A 5 -2.75 -15.61 5.68
CA THR A 5 -3.96 -15.62 4.83
C THR A 5 -4.21 -14.23 4.24
N GLU A 6 -4.95 -14.15 3.13
CA GLU A 6 -5.31 -12.87 2.50
C GLU A 6 -6.03 -11.93 3.47
N ALA A 7 -6.85 -12.48 4.37
CA ALA A 7 -7.53 -11.72 5.41
C ALA A 7 -6.54 -11.10 6.41
N GLU A 8 -5.50 -11.83 6.83
CA GLU A 8 -4.46 -11.30 7.70
C GLU A 8 -3.57 -10.27 7.00
N VAL A 9 -3.32 -10.46 5.69
CA VAL A 9 -2.65 -9.46 4.86
C VAL A 9 -3.43 -8.15 4.87
N ARG A 10 -4.73 -8.20 4.55
CA ARG A 10 -5.62 -7.04 4.58
C ARG A 10 -5.68 -6.34 5.94
N SER A 11 -5.83 -7.13 7.01
CA SER A 11 -5.86 -6.56 8.37
C SER A 11 -4.58 -5.81 8.72
N GLN A 12 -3.41 -6.35 8.37
CA GLN A 12 -2.15 -5.67 8.66
C GLN A 12 -1.93 -4.44 7.76
N ILE A 13 -2.29 -4.50 6.47
CA ILE A 13 -2.24 -3.32 5.59
C ILE A 13 -3.07 -2.20 6.19
N ARG A 14 -4.29 -2.53 6.64
CA ARG A 14 -5.19 -1.56 7.26
C ARG A 14 -4.59 -0.96 8.55
N GLU A 15 -3.93 -1.77 9.37
CA GLU A 15 -3.23 -1.29 10.56
C GLU A 15 -2.15 -0.26 10.18
N ILE A 16 -1.27 -0.60 9.24
CA ILE A 16 -0.20 0.29 8.75
C ILE A 16 -0.77 1.58 8.18
N VAL A 17 -1.83 1.49 7.37
CA VAL A 17 -2.51 2.66 6.77
C VAL A 17 -3.09 3.57 7.86
N LEU A 18 -3.57 3.04 8.97
CA LEU A 18 -4.10 3.87 10.07
C LEU A 18 -3.00 4.40 10.98
N GLU A 19 -1.90 3.67 11.17
CA GLU A 19 -0.76 4.12 11.97
C GLU A 19 0.03 5.25 11.29
N LEU A 20 0.16 5.19 9.96
CA LEU A 20 0.83 6.24 9.17
C LEU A 20 -0.10 7.37 8.75
N ALA A 21 -1.41 7.25 9.02
CA ALA A 21 -2.37 8.30 8.72
C ALA A 21 -2.06 9.54 9.58
N PRO A 22 -1.89 10.72 8.97
CA PRO A 22 -1.77 11.96 9.73
C PRO A 22 -3.11 12.36 10.40
N GLY A 23 -4.24 11.93 9.85
CA GLY A 23 -5.58 12.16 10.42
C GLY A 23 -5.97 11.15 11.51
N SER A 24 -6.94 11.52 12.35
CA SER A 24 -7.44 10.64 13.42
C SER A 24 -8.38 9.55 12.88
N PRO A 25 -8.12 8.26 13.16
CA PRO A 25 -8.92 7.16 12.64
C PRO A 25 -10.27 6.94 13.37
N GLU A 26 -10.57 7.74 14.40
CA GLU A 26 -11.67 7.50 15.34
C GLU A 26 -13.08 7.58 14.72
N GLU A 27 -13.22 8.23 13.55
CA GLU A 27 -14.50 8.36 12.82
C GLU A 27 -14.43 7.90 11.36
N THR A 28 -13.45 7.07 11.01
CA THR A 28 -13.25 6.72 9.60
C THR A 28 -14.24 5.66 9.11
N SER A 29 -14.69 5.84 7.87
CA SER A 29 -15.55 4.90 7.15
C SER A 29 -14.93 3.50 7.04
N THR A 30 -15.75 2.49 6.66
CA THR A 30 -15.24 1.12 6.42
C THR A 30 -14.08 1.09 5.41
N ASP A 31 -14.12 1.97 4.41
CA ASP A 31 -13.11 2.13 3.37
C ASP A 31 -12.73 3.63 3.26
N PRO A 32 -11.87 4.13 4.15
CA PRO A 32 -11.50 5.54 4.15
C PRO A 32 -10.84 5.96 2.85
N MET A 33 -11.15 7.18 2.41
CA MET A 33 -10.33 7.86 1.43
C MET A 33 -9.02 8.33 2.05
N LEU A 34 -7.89 7.92 1.47
CA LEU A 34 -6.56 8.24 1.97
C LEU A 34 -6.36 9.75 2.08
N VAL A 35 -6.61 10.48 1.00
CA VAL A 35 -6.36 11.93 0.96
C VAL A 35 -7.50 12.72 1.63
N GLU A 36 -8.74 12.29 1.45
CA GLU A 36 -9.92 13.08 1.85
C GLU A 36 -10.36 12.81 3.30
N GLU A 37 -10.18 11.59 3.83
CA GLU A 37 -10.56 11.24 5.21
C GLU A 37 -9.34 11.07 6.12
N LEU A 38 -8.30 10.37 5.64
CA LEU A 38 -7.08 10.10 6.43
C LEU A 38 -6.00 11.20 6.27
N GLU A 39 -6.30 12.25 5.50
CA GLU A 39 -5.45 13.42 5.28
C GLU A 39 -4.05 13.09 4.72
N TYR A 40 -3.91 11.99 3.98
CA TYR A 40 -2.65 11.62 3.34
C TYR A 40 -2.18 12.70 2.35
N HIS A 41 -0.89 12.99 2.41
CA HIS A 41 -0.21 13.92 1.51
C HIS A 41 0.91 13.19 0.75
N SER A 42 1.52 13.83 -0.25
CA SER A 42 2.56 13.21 -1.09
C SER A 42 3.67 12.51 -0.29
N LEU A 43 4.10 13.10 0.84
CA LEU A 43 5.11 12.50 1.70
C LEU A 43 4.56 11.27 2.46
N ALA A 44 3.39 11.38 3.08
CA ALA A 44 2.78 10.29 3.83
C ALA A 44 2.44 9.09 2.92
N LEU A 45 2.02 9.35 1.68
CA LEU A 45 1.78 8.31 0.66
C LEU A 45 3.08 7.58 0.29
N LEU A 46 4.18 8.32 0.18
CA LEU A 46 5.50 7.75 -0.10
C LEU A 46 6.02 6.93 1.10
N GLU A 47 5.83 7.42 2.33
CA GLU A 47 6.18 6.69 3.54
C GLU A 47 5.38 5.40 3.68
N LEU A 48 4.08 5.45 3.36
CA LEU A 48 3.21 4.27 3.32
C LEU A 48 3.68 3.25 2.29
N ALA A 49 4.07 3.70 1.09
CA ALA A 49 4.63 2.81 0.07
C ALA A 49 5.88 2.09 0.59
N PHE A 50 6.84 2.83 1.17
CA PHE A 50 8.04 2.22 1.74
C PHE A 50 7.76 1.26 2.89
N ALA A 51 6.82 1.58 3.77
CA ALA A 51 6.43 0.70 4.86
C ALA A 51 5.83 -0.62 4.34
N LEU A 52 4.99 -0.55 3.29
CA LEU A 52 4.42 -1.74 2.66
C LEU A 52 5.47 -2.56 1.90
N GLU A 53 6.41 -1.90 1.22
CA GLU A 53 7.53 -2.57 0.55
C GLU A 53 8.37 -3.37 1.54
N ASP A 54 8.76 -2.76 2.67
CA ASP A 54 9.58 -3.40 3.69
C ASP A 54 8.83 -4.51 4.44
N GLU A 55 7.57 -4.28 4.82
CA GLU A 55 6.77 -5.27 5.56
C GLU A 55 6.41 -6.51 4.72
N PHE A 56 6.17 -6.33 3.42
CA PHE A 56 5.65 -7.38 2.54
C PHE A 56 6.64 -7.87 1.48
N ASP A 57 7.88 -7.37 1.48
CA ASP A 57 8.93 -7.70 0.50
C ASP A 57 8.44 -7.43 -0.94
N LEU A 58 7.73 -6.31 -1.13
CA LEU A 58 7.14 -5.95 -2.43
C LEU A 58 8.17 -5.28 -3.33
N PRO A 59 7.99 -5.35 -4.66
CA PRO A 59 8.72 -4.48 -5.56
C PRO A 59 8.42 -3.00 -5.24
N PRO A 60 9.37 -2.09 -5.56
CA PRO A 60 9.20 -0.66 -5.33
C PRO A 60 7.92 -0.16 -5.99
N ILE A 61 7.13 0.58 -5.22
CA ILE A 61 5.84 1.11 -5.62
C ILE A 61 6.08 2.55 -6.10
N ASP A 62 5.91 2.77 -7.40
CA ASP A 62 6.04 4.10 -7.98
C ASP A 62 5.02 5.08 -7.39
N GLU A 63 5.43 6.34 -7.21
CA GLU A 63 4.53 7.43 -6.77
C GLU A 63 3.28 7.52 -7.64
N ALA A 64 3.39 7.28 -8.95
CA ALA A 64 2.26 7.27 -9.86
C ALA A 64 1.24 6.19 -9.49
N SER A 65 1.69 5.00 -9.07
CA SER A 65 0.82 3.93 -8.59
C SER A 65 0.14 4.34 -7.29
N VAL A 66 0.88 4.87 -6.31
CA VAL A 66 0.30 5.32 -5.04
C VAL A 66 -0.71 6.46 -5.23
N GLN A 67 -0.45 7.37 -6.16
CA GLN A 67 -1.37 8.47 -6.49
C GLN A 67 -2.67 8.00 -7.16
N THR A 68 -2.69 6.82 -7.79
CA THR A 68 -3.93 6.24 -8.32
C THR A 68 -4.79 5.61 -7.23
N ILE A 69 -4.20 5.29 -6.08
CA ILE A 69 -4.88 4.70 -4.93
C ILE A 69 -5.64 5.81 -4.19
N LYS A 70 -6.96 5.64 -4.07
CA LYS A 70 -7.83 6.63 -3.41
C LYS A 70 -8.33 6.16 -2.07
N THR A 71 -8.55 4.86 -1.92
CA THR A 71 -9.09 4.26 -0.69
C THR A 71 -8.11 3.27 -0.06
N ALA A 72 -8.25 3.02 1.25
CA ALA A 72 -7.46 1.98 1.92
C ALA A 72 -7.61 0.61 1.24
N ARG A 73 -8.79 0.32 0.69
CA ARG A 73 -9.07 -0.91 -0.05
C ARG A 73 -8.33 -1.01 -1.38
N ASP A 74 -8.08 0.10 -2.05
CA ASP A 74 -7.24 0.09 -3.26
C ASP A 74 -5.81 -0.35 -2.92
N ILE A 75 -5.29 0.02 -1.75
CA ILE A 75 -3.97 -0.45 -1.25
C ILE A 75 -4.02 -1.94 -0.98
N GLU A 76 -5.05 -2.39 -0.26
CA GLU A 76 -5.24 -3.80 0.07
C GLU A 76 -5.24 -4.67 -1.19
N ASP A 77 -5.99 -4.26 -2.22
CA ASP A 77 -6.06 -4.98 -3.49
C ASP A 77 -4.74 -4.91 -4.26
N TYR A 78 -4.09 -3.75 -4.26
CA TYR A 78 -2.79 -3.55 -4.91
C TYR A 78 -1.71 -4.48 -4.31
N VAL A 79 -1.57 -4.50 -2.99
CA VAL A 79 -0.58 -5.34 -2.30
C VAL A 79 -0.87 -6.82 -2.51
N LEU A 80 -2.14 -7.25 -2.42
CA LEU A 80 -2.53 -8.63 -2.70
C LEU A 80 -2.21 -9.03 -4.14
N SER A 81 -2.46 -8.14 -5.11
CA SER A 81 -2.08 -8.33 -6.50
C SER A 81 -0.57 -8.50 -6.66
N GLN A 82 0.22 -7.68 -5.95
CA GLN A 82 1.68 -7.76 -5.99
C GLN A 82 2.22 -9.01 -5.31
N LEU A 83 1.67 -9.44 -4.18
CA LEU A 83 2.04 -10.71 -3.54
C LEU A 83 1.72 -11.92 -4.45
N GLY A 84 0.60 -11.86 -5.18
CA GLY A 84 0.26 -12.86 -6.19
C GLY A 84 1.22 -12.86 -7.39
N LYS A 85 1.72 -11.68 -7.78
CA LYS A 85 2.69 -11.49 -8.87
C LYS A 85 4.13 -11.76 -8.47
N ALA A 86 4.53 -11.55 -7.22
CA ALA A 86 5.87 -11.82 -6.71
C ALA A 86 6.23 -13.31 -6.81
N GLY A 87 5.22 -14.19 -6.78
CA GLY A 87 5.37 -15.62 -7.13
C GLY A 87 5.64 -15.90 -8.63
N SER A 88 5.55 -14.89 -9.50
CA SER A 88 5.86 -14.91 -10.93
C SER A 88 6.64 -13.64 -11.29
N GLY A 89 7.89 -13.57 -10.83
CA GLY A 89 8.78 -12.44 -11.08
C GLY A 89 8.82 -12.04 -12.56
N VAL A 90 8.50 -10.77 -12.82
CA VAL A 90 8.88 -10.08 -14.05
C VAL A 90 10.00 -9.09 -13.69
N PRO A 91 11.20 -9.20 -14.31
CA PRO A 91 12.30 -8.28 -14.03
C PRO A 91 11.93 -6.89 -14.53
N ALA A 92 12.07 -5.89 -13.65
CA ALA A 92 11.99 -4.48 -14.00
C ALA A 92 13.10 -4.15 -15.00
N GLU A 93 12.68 -3.76 -16.21
CA GLU A 93 13.57 -3.30 -17.29
C GLU A 93 14.15 -1.92 -16.90
N PRO A 94 15.46 -1.67 -17.09
CA PRO A 94 16.12 -0.47 -16.59
C PRO A 94 15.71 0.77 -17.40
N ALA A 95 15.61 1.90 -16.69
CA ALA A 95 15.26 3.22 -17.21
C ALA A 95 16.01 3.60 -18.50
N PRO A 96 15.37 4.25 -19.49
CA PRO A 96 16.07 4.80 -20.63
C PRO A 96 16.84 6.06 -20.21
N ALA A 97 18.13 6.06 -20.55
CA ALA A 97 18.95 7.26 -20.58
C ALA A 97 18.69 7.98 -21.91
N GLU A 98 18.48 9.30 -21.88
CA GLU A 98 18.88 10.26 -22.94
C GLU A 98 18.85 11.70 -22.43
#